data_AF-A0A7S2HI14-F1
#
_entry.id   AF-A0A7S2HI14-F1
#
_cell.length_a   1.000
_cell.length_b   1.000
_cell.length_c   1.000
_cell.angle_alpha   90.00
_cell.angle_beta   90.00
_cell.angle_gamma   90.00
#
_symmetry.space_group_name_H-M   'P 1'
#
loop_
_entity.id
_entity.type
_entity.pdbx_description
1 polymer ?
#
loop_
_entity_poly.entity_id
_entity_poly.type
_entity_poly.pdbx_seq_one_letter_code
_entity_poly.pdbx_strand_id
1 'polypeptide(L)'
;EETLTLQEVAMDENDVLSNSSFTISLLRASLSVGRVLPKGLQGCAFPLLKSMFGSIDTDTGFFSLTQEMDEITLLMDERCRAAFDAAAAVATVEYAPNKW
;
A
#
# COMPACT_ATOMS: atom_id res chain seq x y z
N GLU A 1 -16.21 -12.06 44.28
CA GLU A 1 -16.92 -12.22 43.00
C GLU A 1 -17.37 -10.84 42.55
N GLU A 2 -16.59 -10.18 41.69
CA GLU A 2 -16.99 -8.93 41.06
C GLU A 2 -17.19 -9.20 39.57
N THR A 3 -18.45 -9.32 39.20
CA THR A 3 -18.90 -9.59 37.84
C THR A 3 -18.87 -8.27 37.07
N LEU A 4 -17.79 -8.03 36.32
CA LEU A 4 -17.71 -6.91 35.38
C LEU A 4 -18.58 -7.22 34.16
N THR A 5 -19.73 -6.56 34.08
CA THR A 5 -20.59 -6.56 32.90
C THR A 5 -19.86 -5.88 31.75
N LEU A 6 -19.52 -6.66 30.72
CA LEU A 6 -19.08 -6.15 29.42
C LEU A 6 -20.24 -5.34 28.83
N GLN A 7 -20.12 -4.01 28.81
CA GLN A 7 -20.95 -3.18 27.96
C GLN A 7 -20.58 -3.48 26.51
N GLU A 8 -21.50 -4.11 25.77
CA GLU A 8 -21.47 -4.15 24.31
C GLU A 8 -21.56 -2.72 23.79
N VAL A 9 -20.40 -2.08 23.63
CA VAL A 9 -20.25 -0.93 22.75
C VAL A 9 -20.38 -1.50 21.34
N ALA A 10 -21.34 -0.99 20.58
CA ALA A 10 -21.52 -1.37 19.18
C ALA A 10 -20.17 -1.25 18.45
N MET A 11 -19.56 -2.39 18.13
CA MET A 11 -18.31 -2.43 17.38
C MET A 11 -18.58 -1.87 15.99
N ASP A 12 -18.02 -0.69 15.70
CA ASP A 12 -17.83 -0.29 14.31
C ASP A 12 -16.83 -1.29 13.70
N GLU A 13 -17.03 -1.75 12.47
CA GLU A 13 -16.21 -2.80 11.84
C GLU A 13 -14.72 -2.39 11.64
N ASN A 14 -14.35 -1.19 12.08
CA ASN A 14 -13.00 -0.64 12.05
C ASN A 14 -12.28 -0.69 13.39
N ASP A 15 -12.93 -1.13 14.46
CA ASP A 15 -12.42 -0.86 15.80
C ASP A 15 -11.26 -1.78 16.22
N VAL A 16 -10.28 -1.10 16.80
CA VAL A 16 -9.01 -1.60 17.23
C VAL A 16 -9.05 -1.97 18.70
N LEU A 17 -8.31 -3.02 19.07
CA LEU A 17 -7.92 -3.30 20.46
C LEU A 17 -7.20 -2.09 21.08
N SER A 18 -7.92 -1.30 21.88
CA SER A 18 -7.35 -0.27 22.74
C SER A 18 -7.23 -0.83 24.15
N ASN A 19 -5.99 -1.13 24.57
CA ASN A 19 -5.63 -1.07 25.98
C ASN A 19 -4.94 0.29 26.21
N SER A 20 -4.96 0.79 27.43
CA SER A 20 -4.76 2.21 27.79
C SER A 20 -3.37 2.83 27.46
N SER A 21 -2.55 2.22 26.60
CA SER A 21 -1.20 2.67 26.24
C SER A 21 -0.90 2.75 24.74
N PHE A 22 -1.79 2.31 23.83
CA PHE A 22 -1.62 2.56 22.39
C PHE A 22 -2.92 2.44 21.59
N THR A 23 -2.93 3.11 20.43
CA THR A 23 -3.97 3.00 19.40
C THR A 23 -3.35 2.39 18.15
N ILE A 24 -3.86 1.24 17.72
CA ILE A 24 -3.67 0.73 16.36
C ILE A 24 -4.80 1.31 15.48
N SER A 25 -4.62 1.41 14.17
CA SER A 25 -5.71 1.74 13.26
C SER A 25 -5.57 0.87 12.03
N LEU A 26 -6.62 0.13 11.69
CA LEU A 26 -6.66 -0.59 10.43
C LEU A 26 -7.01 0.42 9.33
N LEU A 27 -6.08 0.64 8.41
CA LEU A 27 -6.32 1.48 7.25
C LEU A 27 -7.20 0.71 6.26
N ARG A 28 -8.29 1.33 5.80
CA ARG A 28 -9.16 0.81 4.73
C ARG A 28 -8.51 0.92 3.34
N ALA A 29 -7.23 0.56 3.25
CA ALA A 29 -6.46 0.58 2.02
C ALA A 29 -5.86 -0.81 1.80
N SER A 30 -6.09 -1.37 0.62
CA SER A 30 -5.37 -2.58 0.20
C SER A 30 -4.07 -2.17 -0.45
N LEU A 31 -2.96 -2.69 0.07
CA LEU A 31 -1.64 -2.46 -0.49
C LEU A 31 -1.19 -3.67 -1.32
N SER A 32 -0.58 -3.38 -2.45
CA SER A 32 0.16 -4.33 -3.26
C SER A 32 1.65 -4.13 -3.04
N VAL A 33 2.39 -5.23 -3.01
CA VAL A 33 3.84 -5.22 -2.94
C VAL A 33 4.37 -5.68 -4.29
N GLY A 34 5.13 -4.80 -4.95
CA GLY A 34 5.73 -5.05 -6.25
C GLY A 34 7.24 -4.96 -6.18
N ARG A 35 7.92 -5.75 -7.00
CA ARG A 35 9.36 -5.73 -7.17
C ARG A 35 9.70 -5.34 -8.60
N VAL A 36 10.67 -4.44 -8.75
CA VAL A 36 11.19 -3.98 -10.04
C VAL A 36 12.68 -4.30 -10.11
N LEU A 37 13.04 -5.14 -11.08
CA LEU A 37 14.44 -5.41 -11.41
C LEU A 37 15.04 -4.25 -12.22
N PRO A 38 16.38 -4.09 -12.23
CA PRO A 38 17.04 -2.99 -12.93
C PRO A 38 16.68 -2.91 -14.42
N LYS A 39 16.48 -4.06 -15.06
CA LYS A 39 16.05 -4.16 -16.47
C LYS A 39 14.63 -3.64 -16.72
N GLY A 40 13.76 -3.69 -15.71
CA GLY A 40 12.38 -3.22 -15.79
C GLY A 40 12.21 -1.74 -15.43
N LEU A 41 13.23 -1.11 -14.84
CA LEU A 41 13.15 0.25 -14.33
C LEU A 41 12.80 1.28 -15.42
N GLN A 42 13.37 1.12 -16.61
CA GLN A 42 13.12 2.05 -17.71
C GLN A 42 11.64 2.05 -18.14
N GLY A 43 10.98 0.89 -18.09
CA GLY A 43 9.56 0.76 -18.45
C GLY A 43 8.61 1.33 -17.40
N CYS A 44 9.05 1.46 -16.14
CA CYS A 44 8.26 2.04 -15.06
C CYS A 44 8.73 3.43 -14.64
N ALA A 45 9.69 4.04 -15.35
CA ALA A 45 10.22 5.36 -15.02
C ALA A 45 9.11 6.44 -14.97
N PHE A 46 8.19 6.44 -15.93
CA PHE A 46 7.08 7.40 -15.94
C PHE A 46 6.10 7.22 -14.77
N PRO A 47 5.51 6.02 -14.52
CA PRO A 47 4.65 5.85 -13.36
C PRO A 47 5.38 6.10 -12.03
N LEU A 48 6.67 5.75 -11.92
CA LEU A 48 7.49 6.11 -10.75
C LEU A 48 7.58 7.62 -10.52
N LEU A 49 7.99 8.36 -11.55
CA LEU A 49 8.09 9.83 -11.46
C LEU A 49 6.72 10.46 -11.18
N LYS A 50 5.65 9.93 -11.78
CA LYS A 50 4.28 10.37 -11.51
C LYS A 50 3.86 10.10 -10.07
N SER A 51 4.20 8.94 -9.50
CA SER A 51 3.90 8.61 -8.10
C SER A 51 4.74 9.41 -7.10
N MET A 52 5.98 9.76 -7.44
CA MET A 52 6.88 10.53 -6.56
C MET A 52 6.64 12.03 -6.62
N PHE A 53 6.37 12.57 -7.80
CA PHE A 53 6.37 14.02 -8.06
C PHE A 53 5.05 14.55 -8.64
N GLY A 54 4.11 13.67 -8.98
CA GLY A 54 2.81 14.09 -9.50
C GLY A 54 1.93 14.71 -8.43
N SER A 55 1.43 15.91 -8.70
CA SER A 55 0.25 16.47 -8.02
C SER A 55 -0.42 17.49 -8.94
N ILE A 56 -1.74 17.33 -9.14
CA ILE A 56 -2.82 18.35 -9.27
C ILE A 56 -4.15 17.64 -9.56
N ASP A 57 -4.16 16.43 -10.12
CA ASP A 57 -5.38 15.62 -10.19
C ASP A 57 -5.59 14.85 -8.87
N THR A 58 -6.81 14.95 -8.33
CA THR A 58 -7.25 14.60 -6.97
C THR A 58 -7.14 13.12 -6.56
N ASP A 59 -6.38 12.31 -7.28
CA ASP A 59 -6.38 10.86 -7.15
C ASP A 59 -4.98 10.27 -6.91
N THR A 60 -4.15 10.98 -6.15
CA THR A 60 -2.86 10.45 -5.70
C THR A 60 -3.08 9.40 -4.60
N GLY A 61 -2.57 8.19 -4.87
CA GLY A 61 -2.63 7.05 -3.97
C GLY A 61 -1.49 6.99 -2.96
N PHE A 62 -1.56 6.01 -2.04
CA PHE A 62 -0.39 5.67 -1.21
C PHE A 62 0.69 5.01 -2.06
N PHE A 63 1.91 5.53 -1.95
CA PHE A 63 3.09 5.01 -2.63
C PHE A 63 4.29 5.04 -1.69
N SER A 64 5.05 3.95 -1.66
CA SER A 64 6.35 3.87 -1.03
C SER A 64 7.33 3.12 -1.94
N LEU A 65 8.56 3.61 -1.99
CA LEU A 65 9.64 3.05 -2.76
C LEU A 65 10.84 2.84 -1.85
N THR A 66 11.40 1.64 -1.89
CA THR A 66 12.70 1.32 -1.28
C THR A 66 13.62 0.81 -2.36
N GLN A 67 14.82 1.40 -2.45
CA GLN A 67 15.84 0.97 -3.38
C GLN A 67 16.93 0.20 -2.63
N GLU A 68 17.19 -1.03 -3.08
CA GLU A 68 18.34 -1.83 -2.67
C GLU A 68 19.36 -1.93 -3.83
N MET A 69 20.48 -2.64 -3.61
CA MET A 69 21.57 -2.69 -4.60
C MET A 69 21.12 -3.22 -5.97
N ASP A 70 20.26 -4.24 -5.97
CA ASP A 70 19.89 -4.98 -7.18
C ASP A 70 18.39 -4.89 -7.52
N GLU A 71 17.58 -4.16 -6.73
CA GLU A 71 16.14 -4.10 -6.94
C GLU A 71 15.48 -2.88 -6.30
N ILE A 72 14.27 -2.61 -6.76
CA ILE A 72 13.36 -1.62 -6.18
C ILE A 72 12.11 -2.34 -5.68
N THR A 73 11.77 -2.10 -4.43
CA THR A 73 10.54 -2.57 -3.78
C THR A 73 9.53 -1.43 -3.74
N LEU A 74 8.31 -1.72 -4.19
CA LEU A 74 7.20 -0.79 -4.28
C LEU A 74 6.06 -1.27 -3.37
N LEU A 75 5.54 -0.38 -2.53
CA LEU A 75 4.26 -0.57 -1.85
C LEU A 75 3.28 0.44 -2.43
N MET A 76 2.16 -0.04 -2.94
CA MET A 76 1.24 0.78 -3.72
C MET A 76 -0.20 0.44 -3.35
N ASP A 77 -1.04 1.45 -3.16
CA ASP A 77 -2.48 1.22 -3.18
C ASP A 77 -2.98 0.88 -4.60
N GLU A 78 -4.27 0.55 -4.71
CA GLU A 78 -4.89 0.16 -5.99
C GLU A 78 -4.76 1.25 -7.08
N ARG A 79 -4.82 2.52 -6.70
CA ARG A 79 -4.74 3.65 -7.65
C ARG A 79 -3.34 3.80 -8.21
N CYS A 80 -2.34 3.73 -7.36
CA CYS A 80 -0.94 3.71 -7.78
C CYS A 80 -0.68 2.48 -8.65
N ARG A 81 -1.09 1.29 -8.22
CA ARG A 81 -0.93 0.04 -8.97
C ARG A 81 -1.52 0.13 -10.39
N ALA A 82 -2.73 0.67 -10.53
CA ALA A 82 -3.37 0.82 -11.84
C ALA A 82 -2.54 1.65 -12.83
N ALA A 83 -1.78 2.65 -12.34
CA ALA A 83 -0.88 3.44 -13.19
C ALA A 83 0.33 2.63 -13.69
N PHE A 84 0.84 1.70 -12.88
CA PHE A 84 1.91 0.77 -13.28
C PHE A 84 1.38 -0.30 -14.24
N ASP A 85 0.18 -0.82 -13.98
CA ASP A 85 -0.48 -1.80 -14.84
C ASP A 85 -0.84 -1.20 -16.22
N ALA A 86 -1.25 0.07 -16.27
CA ALA A 86 -1.46 0.80 -17.53
C ALA A 86 -0.15 1.05 -18.29
N ALA A 87 0.98 1.15 -17.59
CA ALA A 87 2.32 1.27 -18.18
C ALA A 87 2.97 -0.09 -18.50
N ALA A 88 2.33 -1.21 -18.15
CA ALA A 88 2.89 -2.57 -18.20
C ALA A 88 3.21 -3.09 -19.60
N ALA A 89 2.91 -2.34 -20.67
CA ALA A 89 3.40 -2.64 -22.01
C ALA A 89 4.95 -2.62 -22.10
N VAL A 90 5.65 -2.06 -21.10
CA VAL A 90 7.12 -1.86 -21.13
C VAL A 90 7.84 -2.35 -19.85
N ALA A 91 7.16 -2.56 -18.72
CA ALA A 91 7.78 -2.98 -17.46
C ALA A 91 7.13 -4.22 -16.82
N THR A 92 7.95 -5.17 -16.39
CA THR A 92 7.56 -6.28 -15.51
C THR A 92 7.74 -5.86 -14.05
N VAL A 93 6.64 -5.49 -13.39
CA VAL A 93 6.55 -5.48 -11.93
C VAL A 93 6.20 -6.89 -11.46
N GLU A 94 7.05 -7.49 -10.63
CA GLU A 94 6.78 -8.78 -10.01
C GLU A 94 5.97 -8.55 -8.73
N TYR A 95 4.66 -8.81 -8.77
CA TYR A 95 3.80 -8.65 -7.60
C TYR A 95 3.87 -9.86 -6.67
N ALA A 96 3.92 -9.61 -5.37
CA ALA A 96 3.74 -10.64 -4.36
C ALA A 96 2.35 -11.30 -4.52
N PRO A 97 2.22 -12.61 -4.27
CA PRO A 97 0.92 -13.27 -4.33
C PRO A 97 -0.05 -12.64 -3.32
N ASN A 98 -1.34 -12.58 -3.66
CA ASN A 98 -2.41 -12.03 -2.83
C ASN A 98 -2.69 -12.82 -1.52
N LYS A 99 -1.79 -13.72 -1.11
CA LYS A 99 -1.93 -14.55 0.09
C LYS A 99 -0.81 -14.21 1.06
N TRP A 100 -1.18 -13.53 2.13
CA TRP A 100 -0.39 -13.39 3.36
C TRP A 100 -1.23 -13.94 4.50
#